data_AF-A0A9D5ZP98-F1
#
_entry.id   AF-A0A9D5ZP98-F1
#
_cell.length_a   1.000
_cell.length_b   1.000
_cell.length_c   1.000
_cell.angle_alpha   90.00
_cell.angle_beta   90.00
_cell.angle_gamma   90.00
#
_symmetry.space_group_name_H-M   'P 1'
#
loop_
_entity.id
_entity.type
_entity.pdbx_description
1 polymer ?
#
loop_
_entity_poly.entity_id
_entity_poly.type
_entity_poly.pdbx_seq_one_letter_code
_entity_poly.pdbx_strand_id
1 'polypeptide(L)'
;MASPFVRTMRSFHADSYYASFIGILISMFFMTLWFIWFFTANVSIYKKSTYAVLTSQEGIKTDFPSSPFGIVNTMEEKRGKVVISEFPIDAKDIIKRGQNASFIVEDAVTHKRRKVPAIVTKLASQFPQKKIAVELIAFMDKKIFKEIKAGTTGQVNIEVNRETPAKMVMRMSGLFIN
;
A
#
# COMPACT_ATOMS: atom_id res chain seq x y z
N MET A 1 43.89 -63.03 -16.83
CA MET A 1 44.63 -61.88 -17.40
C MET A 1 43.89 -60.61 -16.99
N ALA A 2 44.46 -59.81 -16.10
CA ALA A 2 43.82 -58.61 -15.58
C ALA A 2 44.00 -57.46 -16.60
N SER A 3 42.90 -56.90 -17.10
CA SER A 3 42.92 -55.71 -17.95
C SER A 3 42.94 -54.43 -17.10
N PRO A 4 43.74 -53.41 -17.45
CA PRO A 4 43.95 -52.25 -16.60
C PRO A 4 42.79 -51.26 -16.64
N PHE A 5 42.51 -50.64 -15.48
CA PHE A 5 41.50 -49.60 -15.21
C PHE A 5 41.80 -48.25 -15.91
N VAL A 6 41.97 -48.23 -17.25
CA VAL A 6 42.36 -47.02 -17.98
C VAL A 6 41.17 -46.08 -18.25
N ARG A 7 39.91 -46.56 -18.16
CA ARG A 7 38.72 -45.75 -18.50
C ARG A 7 38.25 -44.76 -17.42
N THR A 8 38.63 -44.92 -16.16
CA THR A 8 38.12 -44.11 -15.05
C THR A 8 38.80 -42.74 -14.89
N MET A 9 40.02 -42.54 -15.43
CA MET A 9 40.72 -41.26 -15.31
C MET A 9 40.18 -40.18 -16.27
N ARG A 10 39.65 -40.57 -17.44
CA ARG A 10 39.18 -39.60 -18.45
C ARG A 10 37.86 -38.92 -18.08
N SER A 11 37.01 -39.56 -17.27
CA SER A 11 35.76 -38.97 -16.80
C SER A 11 35.97 -37.89 -15.74
N PHE A 12 37.10 -37.90 -15.04
CA PHE A 12 37.44 -36.86 -14.06
C PHE A 12 37.85 -35.53 -14.72
N HIS A 13 38.34 -35.58 -15.96
CA HIS A 13 38.76 -34.38 -16.71
C HIS A 13 37.63 -33.77 -17.56
N ALA A 14 36.56 -34.54 -17.80
CA ALA A 14 35.37 -34.07 -18.52
C ALA A 14 34.36 -33.35 -17.61
N ASP A 15 34.61 -33.30 -16.29
CA ASP A 15 33.87 -32.45 -15.38
C ASP A 15 34.32 -31.00 -15.61
N SER A 16 33.53 -30.26 -16.38
CA SER A 16 33.87 -28.90 -16.78
C SER A 16 33.72 -27.96 -15.58
N TYR A 17 34.78 -27.89 -14.77
CA TYR A 17 34.91 -27.00 -13.61
C TYR A 17 34.44 -25.57 -13.90
N TYR A 18 34.74 -25.07 -15.10
CA TYR A 18 34.35 -23.72 -15.53
C TYR A 18 32.83 -23.52 -15.64
N ALA A 19 32.07 -24.52 -16.11
CA ALA A 19 30.62 -24.39 -16.24
C ALA A 19 29.94 -24.33 -14.86
N SER A 20 30.39 -25.18 -13.94
CA SER A 20 29.91 -25.18 -12.55
C SER A 20 30.28 -23.89 -11.82
N PHE A 21 31.52 -23.42 -12.00
CA PHE A 21 32.00 -22.17 -11.40
C PHE A 21 31.21 -20.94 -11.88
N ILE A 22 30.92 -20.85 -13.19
CA ILE A 22 30.09 -19.78 -13.75
C ILE A 22 28.66 -19.85 -13.18
N GLY A 23 28.09 -21.05 -13.06
CA GLY A 23 26.77 -21.25 -12.44
C GLY A 23 26.71 -20.72 -11.01
N ILE A 24 27.74 -20.99 -10.21
CA ILE A 24 27.85 -20.50 -8.82
C ILE A 24 27.94 -18.97 -8.79
N LEU A 25 28.77 -18.37 -9.66
CA LEU A 25 28.89 -16.90 -9.73
C LEU A 25 27.57 -16.22 -10.09
N ILE A 26 26.84 -16.76 -11.07
CA ILE A 26 25.54 -16.23 -11.47
C ILE A 26 24.53 -16.37 -10.32
N SER A 27 24.49 -17.54 -9.67
CA SER A 27 23.60 -17.77 -8.53
C SER A 27 23.90 -16.81 -7.39
N MET A 28 25.17 -16.61 -7.07
CA MET A 28 25.61 -15.66 -6.03
C MET A 28 25.20 -14.22 -6.39
N PHE A 29 25.37 -13.80 -7.63
CA PHE A 29 24.95 -12.49 -8.10
C PHE A 29 23.43 -12.29 -7.94
N PHE A 30 22.62 -13.23 -8.43
CA PHE A 30 21.16 -13.17 -8.29
C PHE A 30 20.72 -13.15 -6.82
N MET A 31 21.37 -13.95 -5.97
CA MET A 31 21.08 -13.99 -4.54
C MET A 31 21.35 -12.64 -3.87
N THR A 32 22.48 -12.00 -4.18
CA THR A 32 22.81 -10.67 -3.64
C THR A 32 21.83 -9.61 -4.11
N LEU A 33 21.45 -9.62 -5.40
CA LEU A 33 20.48 -8.68 -5.94
C LEU A 33 19.11 -8.85 -5.28
N TRP A 34 18.70 -10.09 -5.03
CA TRP A 34 17.45 -10.41 -4.35
C TRP A 34 17.46 -9.92 -2.89
N PHE A 35 18.55 -10.13 -2.16
CA PHE A 35 18.69 -9.60 -0.80
C PHE A 35 18.62 -8.07 -0.80
N ILE A 36 19.38 -7.39 -1.67
CA ILE A 36 19.36 -5.93 -1.76
C ILE A 36 17.93 -5.42 -2.02
N TRP A 37 17.21 -6.06 -2.93
CA TRP A 37 15.82 -5.74 -3.20
C TRP A 37 14.93 -5.96 -1.97
N PHE A 38 15.07 -7.09 -1.27
CA PHE A 38 14.29 -7.41 -0.07
C PHE A 38 14.48 -6.39 1.07
N PHE A 39 15.67 -5.81 1.21
CA PHE A 39 15.94 -4.76 2.19
C PHE A 39 15.57 -3.36 1.72
N THR A 40 15.47 -3.11 0.41
CA THR A 40 15.27 -1.76 -0.15
C THR A 40 13.83 -1.52 -0.61
N ALA A 41 13.08 -2.57 -0.93
CA ALA A 41 11.71 -2.45 -1.42
C ALA A 41 10.82 -1.79 -0.35
N ASN A 42 10.19 -0.68 -0.70
CA ASN A 42 9.26 0.03 0.20
C ASN A 42 7.84 -0.50 -0.01
N VAL A 43 7.27 -1.16 0.99
CA VAL A 43 5.90 -1.69 0.96
C VAL A 43 4.99 -0.81 1.84
N SER A 44 3.88 -0.34 1.28
CA SER A 44 2.90 0.50 1.99
C SER A 44 2.09 -0.30 3.01
N ILE A 45 2.10 0.14 4.27
CA ILE A 45 1.28 -0.39 5.35
C ILE A 45 0.03 0.47 5.55
N TYR A 46 -1.11 -0.20 5.72
CA TYR A 46 -2.41 0.42 5.90
C TYR A 46 -2.95 0.19 7.31
N LYS A 47 -3.47 1.24 7.96
CA LYS A 47 -4.25 1.14 9.20
C LYS A 47 -5.74 1.24 8.88
N LYS A 48 -6.53 0.28 9.38
CA LYS A 48 -7.97 0.18 9.12
C LYS A 48 -8.78 0.91 10.19
N SER A 49 -9.83 1.62 9.80
CA SER A 49 -10.80 2.23 10.72
C SER A 49 -11.79 1.18 11.22
N THR A 50 -12.30 1.36 12.44
CA THR A 50 -13.37 0.49 12.98
C THR A 50 -14.72 0.87 12.39
N TYR A 51 -14.98 2.18 12.20
CA TYR A 51 -16.21 2.70 11.62
C TYR A 51 -15.93 3.97 10.81
N ALA A 52 -16.62 4.13 9.68
CA ALA A 52 -16.60 5.36 8.92
C ALA A 52 -17.99 5.68 8.35
N VAL A 53 -18.35 6.95 8.38
CA VAL A 53 -19.64 7.48 7.92
C VAL A 53 -19.40 8.62 6.95
N LEU A 54 -20.08 8.60 5.81
CA LEU A 54 -20.06 9.71 4.87
C LEU A 54 -20.91 10.87 5.40
N THR A 55 -20.31 12.04 5.55
CA THR A 55 -21.03 13.27 5.86
C THR A 55 -21.41 13.99 4.56
N SER A 56 -22.54 14.70 4.56
CA SER A 56 -23.04 15.44 3.39
C SER A 56 -22.25 16.72 3.07
N GLN A 57 -21.13 16.98 3.76
CA GLN A 57 -20.30 18.15 3.50
C GLN A 57 -19.45 17.91 2.25
N GLU A 58 -19.51 18.84 1.31
CA GLU A 58 -18.76 18.79 0.06
C GLU A 58 -17.42 19.52 0.24
N GLY A 59 -16.33 18.84 -0.09
CA GLY A 59 -14.99 19.42 -0.14
C GLY A 59 -14.55 19.54 -1.59
N ILE A 60 -14.39 20.75 -2.10
CA ILE A 60 -13.90 21.00 -3.46
C ILE A 60 -12.39 21.14 -3.41
N LYS A 61 -11.65 20.21 -4.02
CA LYS A 61 -10.23 20.40 -4.31
C LYS A 61 -10.09 20.52 -5.83
N THR A 62 -9.74 21.70 -6.29
CA THR A 62 -9.39 21.95 -7.68
C THR A 62 -7.94 21.54 -7.89
N ASP A 63 -7.70 20.38 -8.52
CA ASP A 63 -6.38 20.10 -9.11
C ASP A 63 -6.24 20.99 -10.35
N PHE A 64 -5.41 22.02 -10.26
CA PHE A 64 -5.04 22.83 -11.42
C PHE A 64 -3.85 22.16 -12.11
N PRO A 65 -4.01 21.56 -13.30
CA PRO A 65 -2.84 21.21 -14.10
C PRO A 65 -2.20 22.51 -14.58
N SER A 66 -1.01 22.83 -14.08
CA SER A 66 -0.18 23.89 -14.65
C SER A 66 0.36 23.42 -16.00
N SER A 67 -0.42 23.56 -17.06
CA SER A 67 0.07 23.40 -18.43
C SER A 67 0.65 24.73 -18.92
N PRO A 68 1.96 24.83 -19.24
CA PRO A 68 2.54 26.04 -19.82
C PRO A 68 2.09 26.31 -21.26
N PHE A 69 1.40 25.37 -21.91
CA PHE A 69 0.83 25.53 -23.24
C PHE A 69 -0.65 25.16 -23.20
N GLY A 70 -1.52 26.14 -23.45
CA GLY A 70 -2.96 26.13 -23.20
C GLY A 70 -3.81 25.10 -23.96
N ILE A 71 -3.56 23.81 -23.74
CA ILE A 71 -4.45 22.71 -24.09
C ILE A 71 -5.23 22.36 -22.83
N VAL A 72 -6.41 22.95 -22.68
CA VAL A 72 -7.35 22.64 -21.60
C VAL A 72 -8.02 21.32 -21.93
N ASN A 73 -7.40 20.22 -21.54
CA ASN A 73 -8.09 18.93 -21.52
C ASN A 73 -9.17 19.01 -20.44
N THR A 74 -10.41 18.71 -20.83
CA THR A 74 -11.63 18.58 -20.03
C THR A 74 -11.37 18.42 -18.53
N MET A 75 -11.76 19.44 -17.76
CA MET A 75 -11.67 19.45 -16.31
C MET A 75 -12.50 18.29 -15.72
N GLU A 76 -11.85 17.24 -15.21
CA GLU A 76 -12.51 16.30 -14.31
C GLU A 76 -12.74 17.01 -12.98
N GLU A 77 -13.93 17.61 -12.81
CA GLU A 77 -14.42 18.13 -11.53
C GLU A 77 -14.55 16.97 -10.53
N LYS A 78 -13.46 16.62 -9.86
CA LYS A 78 -13.43 15.62 -8.79
C LYS A 78 -14.08 16.23 -7.55
N ARG A 79 -15.38 16.01 -7.39
CA ARG A 79 -16.12 16.41 -6.18
C ARG A 79 -15.72 15.51 -5.02
N GLY A 80 -15.28 16.14 -3.93
CA GLY A 80 -14.96 15.45 -2.70
C GLY A 80 -16.17 15.41 -1.76
N LYS A 81 -16.47 14.26 -1.14
CA LYS A 81 -17.34 14.21 0.05
C LYS A 81 -16.49 14.02 1.30
N VAL A 82 -16.87 14.71 2.38
CA VAL A 82 -16.22 14.57 3.69
C VAL A 82 -16.66 13.23 4.31
N VAL A 83 -15.69 12.42 4.69
CA VAL A 83 -15.86 11.15 5.40
C VAL A 83 -15.32 11.32 6.80
N ILE A 84 -16.14 11.04 7.81
CA ILE A 84 -15.70 11.00 9.21
C ILE A 84 -15.46 9.54 9.57
N SER A 85 -14.29 9.24 10.11
CA SER A 85 -13.95 7.87 10.50
C SER A 85 -13.31 7.81 11.88
N GLU A 86 -13.60 6.73 12.59
CA GLU A 86 -13.12 6.48 13.93
C GLU A 86 -11.90 5.56 13.90
N PHE A 87 -10.82 6.02 14.52
CA PHE A 87 -9.62 5.24 14.75
C PHE A 87 -9.32 5.11 16.24
N PRO A 88 -8.64 4.03 16.65
CA PRO A 88 -8.14 3.90 18.03
C PRO A 88 -7.06 4.97 18.33
N ILE A 89 -6.93 5.36 19.61
CA ILE A 89 -6.09 6.48 20.04
C ILE A 89 -4.58 6.29 19.79
N ASP A 90 -4.11 5.04 19.73
CA ASP A 90 -2.74 4.68 19.32
C ASP A 90 -2.42 5.11 17.88
N ALA A 91 -3.43 5.39 17.06
CA ALA A 91 -3.24 5.91 15.71
C ALA A 91 -2.98 7.42 15.66
N LYS A 92 -3.17 8.15 16.76
CA LYS A 92 -3.07 9.63 16.80
C LYS A 92 -1.70 10.13 16.37
N ASP A 93 -0.64 9.49 16.83
CA ASP A 93 0.74 9.94 16.55
C ASP A 93 1.24 9.49 15.17
N ILE A 94 0.51 8.56 14.54
CA ILE A 94 0.87 7.94 13.26
C ILE A 94 0.13 8.62 12.10
N ILE A 95 -1.15 8.96 12.31
CA ILE A 95 -1.99 9.57 11.28
C ILE A 95 -1.68 11.06 11.18
N LYS A 96 -1.35 11.52 9.97
CA LYS A 96 -1.00 12.92 9.68
C LYS A 96 -1.86 13.48 8.56
N ARG A 97 -2.09 14.79 8.60
CA ARG A 97 -2.78 15.52 7.53
C ARG A 97 -2.03 15.34 6.21
N GLY A 98 -2.76 15.12 5.12
CA GLY A 98 -2.21 14.91 3.79
C GLY A 98 -1.88 13.45 3.45
N GLN A 99 -2.03 12.52 4.39
CA GLN A 99 -1.84 11.09 4.09
C GLN A 99 -2.90 10.57 3.12
N ASN A 100 -2.45 9.67 2.23
CA ASN A 100 -3.31 8.95 1.34
C ASN A 100 -4.17 7.96 2.12
N ALA A 101 -5.44 7.91 1.75
CA ALA A 101 -6.40 7.00 2.31
C ALA A 101 -7.27 6.38 1.21
N SER A 102 -8.01 5.36 1.57
CA SER A 102 -8.97 4.71 0.69
C SER A 102 -10.21 4.37 1.48
N PHE A 103 -11.34 4.93 1.06
CA PHE A 103 -12.64 4.61 1.62
C PHE A 103 -13.24 3.44 0.85
N ILE A 104 -13.46 2.33 1.55
CA ILE A 104 -14.12 1.13 1.03
C ILE A 104 -15.59 1.25 1.39
N VAL A 105 -16.41 1.45 0.37
CA VAL A 105 -17.86 1.54 0.48
C VAL A 105 -18.43 0.17 0.16
N GLU A 106 -19.27 -0.33 1.04
CA GLU A 106 -20.09 -1.51 0.77
C GLU A 106 -21.48 -1.02 0.37
N ASP A 107 -21.85 -1.25 -0.89
CA ASP A 107 -23.19 -0.92 -1.36
C ASP A 107 -24.20 -1.87 -0.71
N ALA A 108 -25.19 -1.31 -0.01
CA ALA A 108 -26.22 -2.08 0.69
C ALA A 108 -27.10 -2.90 -0.26
N VAL A 109 -27.21 -2.51 -1.53
CA VAL A 109 -28.10 -3.15 -2.50
C VAL A 109 -27.36 -4.23 -3.29
N THR A 110 -26.12 -3.96 -3.69
CA THR A 110 -25.35 -4.87 -4.55
C THR A 110 -24.29 -5.67 -3.81
N HIS A 111 -24.07 -5.41 -2.51
CA HIS A 111 -22.96 -5.94 -1.70
C HIS A 111 -21.58 -5.75 -2.35
N LYS A 112 -21.48 -4.88 -3.35
CA LYS A 112 -20.24 -4.67 -4.09
C LYS A 112 -19.35 -3.72 -3.32
N ARG A 113 -18.17 -4.18 -2.96
CA ARG A 113 -17.14 -3.35 -2.33
C ARG A 113 -16.45 -2.51 -3.40
N ARG A 114 -16.53 -1.18 -3.27
CA ARG A 114 -15.79 -0.24 -4.12
C ARG A 114 -14.78 0.52 -3.29
N LYS A 115 -13.59 0.71 -3.85
CA LYS A 115 -12.50 1.48 -3.25
C LYS A 115 -12.49 2.88 -3.84
N VAL A 116 -12.64 3.89 -3.00
CA VAL A 116 -12.64 5.31 -3.35
C VAL A 116 -11.39 5.97 -2.78
N PRO A 117 -10.56 6.65 -3.58
CA PRO A 117 -9.38 7.34 -3.08
C PRO A 117 -9.80 8.51 -2.17
N ALA A 118 -9.11 8.68 -1.05
CA ALA A 118 -9.37 9.75 -0.09
C ALA A 118 -8.06 10.35 0.44
N ILE A 119 -8.12 11.56 0.99
CA ILE A 119 -6.98 12.20 1.66
C ILE A 119 -7.41 12.68 3.05
N VAL A 120 -6.54 12.46 4.05
CA VAL A 120 -6.73 12.96 5.40
C VAL A 120 -6.65 14.49 5.41
N THR A 121 -7.75 15.15 5.72
CA THR A 121 -7.83 16.62 5.67
C THR A 121 -7.71 17.23 7.06
N LYS A 122 -8.29 16.60 8.07
CA LYS A 122 -8.22 17.10 9.45
C LYS A 122 -8.29 15.94 10.42
N LEU A 123 -7.54 16.06 11.52
CA LEU A 123 -7.74 15.20 12.68
C LEU A 123 -8.70 15.95 13.61
N ALA A 124 -9.91 15.43 13.77
CA ALA A 124 -10.87 15.97 14.71
C ALA A 124 -10.52 15.48 16.13
N SER A 125 -10.77 16.33 17.13
CA SER A 125 -10.38 16.09 18.51
C SER A 125 -11.04 14.83 19.10
N GLN A 126 -10.37 14.28 20.13
CA GLN A 126 -10.73 13.09 20.89
C GLN A 126 -12.25 12.90 21.06
N PHE A 127 -12.76 11.78 20.57
CA PHE A 127 -14.08 11.30 20.97
C PHE A 127 -13.99 10.83 22.44
N PRO A 128 -15.09 10.88 23.21
CA PRO A 128 -15.10 10.57 24.65
C PRO A 128 -14.69 9.13 25.03
N GLN A 129 -14.28 8.27 24.09
CA GLN A 129 -14.03 6.84 24.31
C GLN A 129 -12.72 6.32 23.67
N LYS A 130 -11.55 6.87 24.00
CA LYS A 130 -10.23 6.40 23.50
C LYS A 130 -10.15 6.23 21.96
N LYS A 131 -10.93 7.03 21.24
CA LYS A 131 -11.01 7.04 19.78
C LYS A 131 -10.73 8.45 19.29
N ILE A 132 -10.13 8.54 18.12
CA ILE A 132 -9.94 9.79 17.39
C ILE A 132 -10.85 9.77 16.17
N ALA A 133 -11.49 10.91 15.89
CA ALA A 133 -12.20 11.11 14.64
C ALA A 133 -11.25 11.72 13.62
N VAL A 134 -11.21 11.14 12.43
CA VAL A 134 -10.40 11.63 11.32
C VAL A 134 -11.35 12.02 10.21
N GLU A 135 -11.23 13.27 9.76
CA GLU A 135 -11.95 13.81 8.62
C GLU A 135 -11.09 13.61 7.36
N LEU A 136 -11.69 12.94 6.38
CA LEU A 136 -11.09 12.67 5.07
C LEU A 136 -11.94 13.27 3.98
N ILE A 137 -11.33 13.64 2.86
CA ILE A 137 -12.05 14.00 1.64
C ILE A 137 -11.88 12.84 0.68
N ALA A 138 -12.98 12.18 0.32
CA ALA A 138 -13.02 11.11 -0.66
C ALA A 138 -13.31 11.68 -2.05
N PHE A 139 -12.41 11.48 -3.00
CA PHE A 139 -12.52 11.96 -4.38
C PHE A 139 -13.31 10.96 -5.21
N MET A 140 -14.44 11.40 -5.76
CA MET A 140 -15.34 10.53 -6.51
C MET A 140 -15.67 11.12 -7.86
N ASP A 141 -15.85 10.25 -8.84
CA ASP A 141 -16.39 10.64 -10.14
C ASP A 141 -17.87 11.00 -10.02
N LYS A 142 -18.34 11.86 -10.92
CA LYS A 142 -19.72 12.37 -10.95
C LYS A 142 -20.80 11.28 -10.94
N LYS A 143 -20.52 10.10 -11.53
CA LYS A 143 -21.41 8.93 -11.52
C LYS A 143 -21.53 8.33 -10.11
N ILE A 144 -20.40 8.10 -9.46
CA ILE A 144 -20.31 7.53 -8.09
C ILE A 144 -20.89 8.50 -7.07
N PHE A 145 -20.65 9.80 -7.25
CA PHE A 145 -21.17 10.83 -6.36
C PHE A 145 -22.70 10.83 -6.23
N LYS A 146 -23.41 10.50 -7.32
CA LYS A 146 -24.88 10.40 -7.34
C LYS A 146 -25.41 9.09 -6.73
N GLU A 147 -24.66 8.00 -6.87
CA GLU A 147 -25.05 6.69 -6.32
C GLU A 147 -24.87 6.63 -4.80
N ILE A 148 -23.82 7.26 -4.26
CA ILE A 148 -23.49 7.18 -2.82
C ILE A 148 -24.17 8.33 -2.07
N LYS A 149 -25.15 8.01 -1.22
CA LYS A 149 -25.88 8.96 -0.38
C LYS A 149 -25.07 9.33 0.88
N ALA A 150 -25.38 10.49 1.47
CA ALA A 150 -24.86 10.83 2.80
C ALA A 150 -25.39 9.82 3.82
N GLY A 151 -24.58 9.46 4.82
CA GLY A 151 -24.90 8.43 5.81
C GLY A 151 -24.48 7.01 5.40
N THR A 152 -23.94 6.79 4.20
CA THR A 152 -23.38 5.48 3.84
C THR A 152 -22.18 5.16 4.75
N THR A 153 -22.21 3.97 5.33
CA THR A 153 -21.16 3.46 6.21
C THR A 153 -20.12 2.67 5.41
N GLY A 154 -18.89 2.62 5.91
CA GLY A 154 -17.82 1.86 5.27
C GLY A 154 -16.57 1.75 6.14
N GLN A 155 -15.47 1.33 5.51
CA GLN A 155 -14.16 1.21 6.15
C GLN A 155 -13.17 2.16 5.48
N VAL A 156 -12.34 2.85 6.27
CA VAL A 156 -11.26 3.69 5.76
C VAL A 156 -9.93 2.99 6.04
N ASN A 157 -9.10 2.89 5.00
CA ASN A 157 -7.72 2.44 5.10
C ASN A 157 -6.81 3.65 4.90
N ILE A 158 -6.01 4.02 5.90
CA ILE A 158 -5.02 5.10 5.78
C ILE A 158 -3.64 4.48 5.58
N GLU A 159 -2.90 4.94 4.57
CA GLU A 159 -1.49 4.60 4.38
C GLU A 159 -0.67 5.36 5.41
N VAL A 160 -0.17 4.64 6.42
CA VAL A 160 0.47 5.22 7.60
C VAL A 160 1.99 5.20 7.52
N ASN A 161 2.56 4.16 6.91
CA ASN A 161 4.01 4.03 6.80
C ASN A 161 4.39 3.16 5.60
N ARG A 162 5.63 3.28 5.15
CA ARG A 162 6.26 2.36 4.21
C ARG A 162 7.35 1.61 4.94
N GLU A 163 7.29 0.29 4.92
CA GLU A 163 8.28 -0.56 5.58
C GLU A 163 8.84 -1.56 4.58
N THR A 164 10.07 -1.99 4.83
CA THR A 164 10.73 -3.00 4.00
C THR A 164 10.25 -4.39 4.40
N PRO A 165 10.19 -5.36 3.47
CA PRO A 165 9.84 -6.75 3.79
C PRO A 165 10.64 -7.32 4.97
N ALA A 166 11.94 -7.02 5.04
CA ALA A 166 12.79 -7.42 6.15
C ALA A 166 12.28 -6.91 7.50
N LYS A 167 11.93 -5.63 7.58
CA LYS A 167 11.42 -5.00 8.80
C LYS A 167 10.07 -5.62 9.22
N MET A 168 9.22 -5.96 8.25
CA MET A 168 7.94 -6.61 8.51
C MET A 168 8.12 -8.00 9.13
N VAL A 169 9.06 -8.81 8.60
CA VAL A 169 9.40 -10.13 9.16
C VAL A 169 9.98 -10.00 10.56
N MET A 170 10.89 -9.04 10.79
CA MET A 170 11.48 -8.79 12.11
C MET A 170 10.44 -8.35 13.15
N ARG A 171 9.40 -7.62 12.74
CA ARG A 171 8.28 -7.27 13.64
C ARG A 171 7.40 -8.48 13.94
N MET A 172 7.13 -9.32 12.94
CA MET A 172 6.33 -10.55 13.13
C MET A 172 7.03 -11.59 14.01
N SER A 173 8.37 -11.65 14.00
CA SER A 173 9.12 -12.54 14.88
C SER A 173 9.19 -12.07 16.34
N GLY A 174 8.60 -10.92 16.67
CA GLY A 174 8.63 -10.34 18.02
C GLY A 174 9.95 -9.65 18.39
N LEU A 175 10.89 -9.56 17.45
CA LEU A 175 12.20 -8.93 17.65
C LEU A 175 12.13 -7.40 17.78
N PHE A 176 11.06 -6.79 17.25
CA PHE A 176 10.78 -5.36 17.37
C PHE A 176 9.35 -5.15 17.89
N ILE A 177 9.16 -5.38 19.19
CA ILE A 177 7.99 -4.87 19.91
C ILE A 177 8.45 -3.57 20.56
N ASN A 178 8.06 -2.44 20.00
CA ASN A 178 8.23 -1.12 20.60
C ASN A 178 6.97 -0.29 20.35
#